data_AF-A0A970RR55-F1
#
_entry.id   AF-A0A970RR55-F1
#
_cell.length_a   1.000
_cell.length_b   1.000
_cell.length_c   1.000
_cell.angle_alpha   90.00
_cell.angle_beta   90.00
_cell.angle_gamma   90.00
#
_symmetry.space_group_name_H-M   'P 1'
#
loop_
_entity.id
_entity.type
_entity.pdbx_description
1 polymer ?
#
loop_
_entity_poly.entity_id
_entity_poly.type
_entity_poly.pdbx_seq_one_letter_code
_entity_poly.pdbx_strand_id
1 'polypeptide(L)'
;MTDSIDQVLSQGEKFLLDFPAVLTLCADGRSDEFFDTLLSSGKSIVVNCAFRLHIDIIRSQADSAEKENAEAVSLILSRFGQMNRLLDSESLSLQAFVEEYARDRSACFILLEHTFTIERMRDIEIPAVFSVCAIAKDEYRTYARLGDFLRSELSYSVHPVSKSDDYLDANLHCNVGDKVFDEDGNPVLLTAKISTGAEGIVFRTENPLCVAKIYHKGVITPLRWRKLMHMTNKGITADGICWPTRLLYTFNKVPVGFLMQIGSGHTLGTVFDGPDAMFSKYPEWCRADVVRVALRVLEKVIYLHLHGVIIGDIQMKNMMMKDSDHVYLIDMDSVQIEDMPCPVGTEEYTSPELWDFSFSDILRRPVHEDFSCAILVFSILFCGQHPYAQRFGKETLREEIMDRSFPYAPDTGGESLVPIGGYDKIWSALTDRLRGMFVNAFRKGIRYEPIEWYTAVRDYEKALSDGTIADTEAHRLFPYTDQFANQEEVSDKPKTYKKSIREAIIHARSDLNGSESRVRMSSQANLMYNEQGNKTETSIRDIDSYEGLLPPEEYDKPRSEKPRDPESLRPEQTVKLTAQSPSRKKPIHRRLADSIRQFFIRNRRILLLGSLLLLCIILMMIIATIYD
;
A
#
# COMPACT_ATOMS: atom_id res chain seq x y z
N MET A 1 21.36 -9.57 -25.56
CA MET A 1 22.38 -8.80 -26.29
C MET A 1 22.10 -7.36 -25.93
N THR A 2 23.01 -6.74 -25.17
CA THR A 2 22.94 -5.30 -24.95
C THR A 2 23.15 -4.58 -26.28
N ASP A 3 22.42 -3.49 -26.47
CA ASP A 3 22.83 -2.44 -27.38
C ASP A 3 24.03 -1.69 -26.78
N SER A 4 24.87 -1.12 -27.64
CA SER A 4 25.94 -0.19 -27.24
C SER A 4 25.39 1.22 -26.98
N ILE A 5 26.13 2.05 -26.24
CA ILE A 5 25.74 3.43 -25.96
C ILE A 5 25.59 4.23 -27.28
N ASP A 6 26.43 3.99 -28.29
CA ASP A 6 26.27 4.57 -29.64
C ASP A 6 24.92 4.23 -30.29
N GLN A 7 24.44 2.99 -30.13
CA GLN A 7 23.12 2.58 -30.63
C GLN A 7 21.99 3.28 -29.87
N VAL A 8 22.13 3.50 -28.55
CA VAL A 8 21.19 4.31 -27.75
C VAL A 8 21.19 5.77 -28.21
N LEU A 9 22.36 6.35 -28.47
CA LEU A 9 22.52 7.74 -28.92
C LEU A 9 21.99 7.97 -30.35
N SER A 10 21.87 6.92 -31.16
CA SER A 10 21.20 6.96 -32.46
C SER A 10 19.66 7.05 -32.39
N GLN A 11 19.06 6.83 -31.21
CA GLN A 11 17.60 6.77 -31.05
C GLN A 11 16.91 8.15 -30.95
N GLY A 12 17.65 9.25 -30.77
CA GLY A 12 17.07 10.59 -30.61
C GLY A 12 18.10 11.70 -30.35
N GLU A 13 17.60 12.93 -30.23
CA GLU A 13 18.36 14.13 -29.81
C GLU A 13 18.03 14.57 -28.37
N LYS A 14 16.85 14.18 -27.87
CA LYS A 14 16.36 14.45 -26.51
C LYS A 14 16.17 13.14 -25.76
N PHE A 15 16.73 13.02 -24.57
CA PHE A 15 16.61 11.83 -23.73
C PHE A 15 15.75 12.14 -22.50
N LEU A 16 14.51 11.66 -22.50
CA LEU A 16 13.57 11.81 -21.39
C LEU A 16 13.99 10.86 -20.27
N LEU A 17 14.14 11.35 -19.04
CA LEU A 17 14.72 10.56 -17.95
C LEU A 17 13.66 10.08 -16.96
N ASP A 18 13.58 8.77 -16.74
CA ASP A 18 12.92 8.17 -15.58
C ASP A 18 13.87 8.17 -14.37
N PHE A 19 13.38 8.58 -13.19
CA PHE A 19 14.25 8.77 -12.03
C PHE A 19 14.88 7.46 -11.50
N PRO A 20 14.13 6.36 -11.28
CA PRO A 20 14.69 5.04 -10.96
C PRO A 20 15.77 4.58 -11.94
N ALA A 21 15.63 4.84 -13.24
CA ALA A 21 16.63 4.48 -14.24
C ALA A 21 17.97 5.21 -14.04
N VAL A 22 17.95 6.52 -13.80
CA VAL A 22 19.17 7.30 -13.54
C VAL A 22 19.79 6.93 -12.18
N LEU A 23 18.95 6.73 -11.15
CA LEU A 23 19.42 6.31 -9.82
C LEU A 23 20.10 4.93 -9.87
N THR A 24 19.55 3.98 -10.63
CA THR A 24 20.12 2.64 -10.84
C THR A 24 21.43 2.71 -11.61
N LEU A 25 21.53 3.55 -12.65
CA LEU A 25 22.80 3.76 -13.35
C LEU A 25 23.90 4.33 -12.43
N CYS A 26 23.54 5.16 -11.44
CA CYS A 26 24.49 5.62 -10.42
C CYS A 26 24.90 4.47 -9.49
N ALA A 27 23.93 3.71 -8.97
CA ALA A 27 24.17 2.59 -8.06
C ALA A 27 25.02 1.45 -8.68
N ASP A 28 24.85 1.20 -9.98
CA ASP A 28 25.66 0.24 -10.74
C ASP A 28 27.06 0.78 -11.12
N GLY A 29 27.36 2.06 -10.86
CA GLY A 29 28.56 2.74 -11.33
C GLY A 29 28.63 2.97 -12.85
N ARG A 30 27.51 2.81 -13.56
CA ARG A 30 27.39 2.93 -15.03
C ARG A 30 27.05 4.35 -15.50
N SER A 31 26.74 5.27 -14.58
CA SER A 31 26.25 6.61 -14.90
C SER A 31 27.27 7.47 -15.65
N ASP A 32 28.53 7.49 -15.23
CA ASP A 32 29.52 8.40 -15.81
C ASP A 32 29.80 8.06 -17.28
N GLU A 33 30.07 6.80 -17.63
CA GLU A 33 30.27 6.39 -19.03
C GLU A 33 29.04 6.73 -19.90
N PHE A 34 27.85 6.44 -19.39
CA PHE A 34 26.59 6.68 -20.11
C PHE A 34 26.33 8.17 -20.36
N PHE A 35 26.39 8.99 -19.32
CA PHE A 35 26.07 10.42 -19.41
C PHE A 35 27.19 11.26 -20.02
N ASP A 36 28.46 10.87 -19.90
CA ASP A 36 29.58 11.54 -20.58
C ASP A 36 29.54 11.31 -22.09
N THR A 37 29.22 10.08 -22.53
CA THR A 37 29.06 9.78 -23.97
C THR A 37 27.86 10.53 -24.56
N LEU A 38 26.76 10.65 -23.80
CA LEU A 38 25.55 11.40 -24.18
C LEU A 38 25.81 12.92 -24.25
N LEU A 39 26.54 13.47 -23.29
CA LEU A 39 26.91 14.90 -23.25
C LEU A 39 27.91 15.27 -24.35
N SER A 40 28.95 14.46 -24.57
CA SER A 40 29.98 14.69 -25.59
C SER A 40 29.44 14.49 -27.02
N SER A 41 28.47 13.59 -27.20
CA SER A 41 27.69 13.46 -28.45
C SER A 41 26.72 14.62 -28.69
N GLY A 42 26.70 15.62 -27.81
CA GLY A 42 25.91 16.83 -27.99
C GLY A 42 24.39 16.58 -27.97
N LYS A 43 23.94 15.58 -27.20
CA LYS A 43 22.53 15.32 -26.95
C LYS A 43 22.02 16.18 -25.78
N SER A 44 20.71 16.29 -25.63
CA SER A 44 20.07 16.95 -24.48
C SER A 44 19.31 15.93 -23.64
N ILE A 45 19.25 16.14 -22.33
CA ILE A 45 18.36 15.39 -21.42
C ILE A 45 17.13 16.21 -21.08
N VAL A 46 16.01 15.54 -20.79
CA VAL A 46 14.75 16.18 -20.37
C VAL A 46 14.30 15.57 -19.05
N VAL A 47 14.00 16.43 -18.08
CA VAL A 47 13.39 16.03 -16.80
C VAL A 47 12.08 16.77 -16.59
N ASN A 48 11.16 16.14 -15.86
CA ASN A 48 9.88 16.73 -15.48
C ASN A 48 9.96 17.37 -14.08
N CYS A 49 8.92 18.08 -13.64
CA CYS A 49 8.92 18.70 -12.31
C CYS A 49 9.08 17.69 -11.16
N ALA A 50 8.54 16.47 -11.30
CA ALA A 50 8.65 15.43 -10.28
C ALA A 50 10.08 14.91 -10.07
N PHE A 51 10.90 14.87 -11.14
CA PHE A 51 12.25 14.32 -11.10
C PHE A 51 13.13 14.92 -9.99
N ARG A 52 13.11 16.25 -9.81
CA ARG A 52 13.87 16.92 -8.74
C ARG A 52 13.29 16.63 -7.35
N LEU A 53 11.97 16.52 -7.24
CA LEU A 53 11.31 16.16 -5.99
C LEU A 53 11.66 14.73 -5.58
N HIS A 54 11.83 13.81 -6.53
CA HIS A 54 12.30 12.45 -6.26
C HIS A 54 13.73 12.44 -5.69
N ILE A 55 14.65 13.29 -6.18
CA ILE A 55 15.98 13.49 -5.57
C ILE A 55 15.84 13.90 -4.10
N ASP A 56 15.00 14.90 -3.81
CA ASP A 56 14.82 15.41 -2.44
C ASP A 56 14.11 14.41 -1.51
N ILE A 57 13.27 13.53 -2.06
CA ILE A 57 12.64 12.41 -1.35
C ILE A 57 13.66 11.31 -1.02
N ILE A 58 14.55 10.94 -1.95
CA ILE A 58 15.66 10.02 -1.62
C ILE A 58 16.60 10.65 -0.58
N ARG A 59 16.98 11.93 -0.74
CA ARG A 59 17.80 12.69 0.24
C ARG A 59 17.23 12.66 1.66
N SER A 60 15.90 12.77 1.80
CA SER A 60 15.26 12.74 3.11
C SER A 60 15.11 11.30 3.65
N GLN A 61 14.46 10.40 2.92
CA GLN A 61 14.01 9.10 3.45
C GLN A 61 15.08 8.00 3.49
N ALA A 62 16.02 8.00 2.54
CA ALA A 62 16.84 6.83 2.24
C ALA A 62 17.99 6.58 3.23
N ASP A 63 18.83 5.58 2.96
CA ASP A 63 20.11 5.36 3.65
C ASP A 63 21.27 6.15 3.02
N SER A 64 22.48 6.02 3.57
CA SER A 64 23.65 6.77 3.10
C SER A 64 24.04 6.47 1.65
N ALA A 65 23.90 5.23 1.18
CA ALA A 65 24.33 4.84 -0.17
C ALA A 65 23.32 5.33 -1.23
N GLU A 66 22.02 5.21 -0.97
CA GLU A 66 20.99 5.81 -1.82
C GLU A 66 21.08 7.35 -1.87
N LYS A 67 21.50 8.01 -0.78
CA LYS A 67 21.77 9.46 -0.77
C LYS A 67 22.99 9.85 -1.62
N GLU A 68 24.09 9.10 -1.54
CA GLU A 68 25.25 9.31 -2.41
C GLU A 68 24.87 9.17 -3.90
N ASN A 69 24.03 8.18 -4.24
CA ASN A 69 23.47 8.04 -5.59
C ASN A 69 22.59 9.24 -6.00
N ALA A 70 21.78 9.80 -5.10
CA ALA A 70 20.97 10.99 -5.38
C ALA A 70 21.82 12.27 -5.58
N GLU A 71 22.98 12.36 -4.95
CA GLU A 71 23.96 13.43 -5.23
C GLU A 71 24.65 13.22 -6.59
N ALA A 72 24.96 11.98 -6.99
CA ALA A 72 25.46 11.69 -8.34
C ALA A 72 24.44 12.08 -9.43
N VAL A 73 23.15 11.77 -9.25
CA VAL A 73 22.06 12.25 -10.11
C VAL A 73 22.06 13.79 -10.18
N SER A 74 22.22 14.47 -9.05
CA SER A 74 22.27 15.95 -9.00
C SER A 74 23.46 16.54 -9.74
N LEU A 75 24.63 15.89 -9.66
CA LEU A 75 25.83 16.28 -10.40
C LEU A 75 25.64 16.13 -11.91
N ILE A 76 25.01 15.05 -12.38
CA ILE A 76 24.67 14.83 -13.79
C ILE A 76 23.78 15.96 -14.31
N LEU A 77 22.69 16.30 -13.59
CA LEU A 77 21.83 17.43 -13.97
C LEU A 77 22.60 18.75 -14.02
N SER A 78 23.50 19.01 -13.06
CA SER A 78 24.33 20.23 -13.04
C SER A 78 25.26 20.32 -14.26
N ARG A 79 25.91 19.20 -14.64
CA ARG A 79 26.81 19.15 -15.82
C ARG A 79 26.05 19.42 -17.12
N PHE A 80 24.87 18.84 -17.29
CA PHE A 80 24.00 19.12 -18.45
C PHE A 80 23.46 20.56 -18.43
N GLY A 81 23.14 21.11 -17.26
CA GLY A 81 22.74 22.51 -17.10
C GLY A 81 23.82 23.51 -17.53
N GLN A 82 25.07 23.31 -17.08
CA GLN A 82 26.22 24.14 -17.45
C GLN A 82 26.46 24.18 -18.97
N MET A 83 26.16 23.09 -19.67
CA MET A 83 26.29 22.97 -21.13
C MET A 83 25.06 23.44 -21.92
N ASN A 84 24.01 23.95 -21.24
CA ASN A 84 22.69 24.26 -21.82
C ASN A 84 22.04 23.04 -22.52
N ARG A 85 22.23 21.85 -21.95
CA ARG A 85 21.73 20.55 -22.42
C ARG A 85 20.71 19.87 -21.49
N LEU A 86 20.46 20.45 -20.32
CA LEU A 86 19.30 20.12 -19.50
C LEU A 86 18.08 20.90 -20.00
N LEU A 87 17.00 20.19 -20.31
CA LEU A 87 15.70 20.76 -20.63
C LEU A 87 14.72 20.41 -19.51
N ASP A 88 13.96 21.40 -19.08
CA ASP A 88 12.96 21.26 -18.02
C ASP A 88 11.55 21.26 -18.62
N SER A 89 10.76 20.27 -18.24
CA SER A 89 9.33 20.15 -18.55
C SER A 89 8.51 20.60 -17.33
N GLU A 90 7.50 21.44 -17.58
CA GLU A 90 6.50 21.90 -16.59
C GLU A 90 5.54 20.78 -16.16
N SER A 91 5.63 19.59 -16.77
CA SER A 91 4.78 18.45 -16.45
C SER A 91 5.14 17.85 -15.08
N LEU A 92 4.14 17.71 -14.20
CA LEU A 92 4.33 17.11 -12.87
C LEU A 92 3.99 15.61 -12.84
N SER A 93 2.84 15.22 -13.42
CA SER A 93 2.46 13.81 -13.58
C SER A 93 3.25 13.13 -14.70
N LEU A 94 3.40 11.81 -14.61
CA LEU A 94 3.96 10.99 -15.68
C LEU A 94 3.06 11.04 -16.93
N GLN A 95 1.73 11.12 -16.74
CA GLN A 95 0.79 11.33 -17.84
C GLN A 95 1.11 12.58 -18.64
N ALA A 96 1.19 13.75 -17.99
CA ALA A 96 1.47 15.01 -18.69
C ALA A 96 2.83 14.97 -19.40
N PHE A 97 3.86 14.40 -18.76
CA PHE A 97 5.20 14.30 -19.35
C PHE A 97 5.24 13.38 -20.57
N VAL A 98 4.51 12.26 -20.55
CA VAL A 98 4.38 11.38 -21.72
C VAL A 98 3.55 12.06 -22.82
N GLU A 99 2.46 12.78 -22.49
CA GLU A 99 1.64 13.51 -23.47
C GLU A 99 2.43 14.63 -24.20
N GLU A 100 3.26 15.38 -23.47
CA GLU A 100 4.11 16.46 -23.99
C GLU A 100 5.04 15.97 -25.11
N TYR A 101 5.67 14.81 -24.93
CA TYR A 101 6.61 14.23 -25.89
C TYR A 101 6.03 13.14 -26.80
N ALA A 102 4.77 12.71 -26.61
CA ALA A 102 4.16 11.58 -27.31
C ALA A 102 4.25 11.63 -28.86
N ARG A 103 4.44 12.82 -29.44
CA ARG A 103 4.54 13.06 -30.90
C ARG A 103 5.96 13.37 -31.38
N ASP A 104 6.92 13.55 -30.48
CA ASP A 104 8.30 13.91 -30.82
C ASP A 104 9.10 12.65 -31.21
N ARG A 105 9.55 12.61 -32.47
CA ARG A 105 10.39 11.53 -32.99
C ARG A 105 11.89 11.73 -32.73
N SER A 106 12.28 12.88 -32.18
CA SER A 106 13.63 13.14 -31.69
C SER A 106 13.78 12.82 -30.19
N ALA A 107 12.69 12.44 -29.52
CA ALA A 107 12.72 11.97 -28.13
C ALA A 107 13.01 10.47 -28.05
N CYS A 108 13.81 10.09 -27.07
CA CYS A 108 14.01 8.73 -26.58
C CYS A 108 13.75 8.71 -25.06
N PHE A 109 12.89 7.83 -24.56
CA PHE A 109 12.64 7.70 -23.11
C PHE A 109 13.59 6.64 -22.52
N ILE A 110 14.41 7.03 -21.55
CA ILE A 110 15.22 6.13 -20.75
C ILE A 110 14.37 5.64 -19.57
N LEU A 111 14.09 4.34 -19.52
CA LEU A 111 13.24 3.67 -18.53
C LEU A 111 13.98 2.49 -17.90
N LEU A 112 13.68 2.14 -16.66
CA LEU A 112 14.20 0.93 -16.00
C LEU A 112 13.18 -0.20 -16.12
N GLU A 113 13.61 -1.38 -16.59
CA GLU A 113 12.76 -2.58 -16.65
C GLU A 113 12.15 -2.90 -15.27
N HIS A 114 10.97 -3.54 -15.26
CA HIS A 114 10.27 -4.02 -14.07
C HIS A 114 9.78 -2.95 -13.06
N THR A 115 9.77 -1.66 -13.43
CA THR A 115 9.42 -0.54 -12.51
C THR A 115 7.94 -0.15 -12.44
N PHE A 116 7.61 0.57 -11.35
CA PHE A 116 6.33 1.26 -11.15
C PHE A 116 6.03 2.30 -12.25
N THR A 117 7.05 2.98 -12.79
CA THR A 117 6.90 3.91 -13.93
C THR A 117 6.27 3.21 -15.12
N ILE A 118 6.67 1.97 -15.42
CA ILE A 118 6.11 1.18 -16.52
C ILE A 118 4.66 0.80 -16.23
N GLU A 119 4.34 0.34 -15.02
CA GLU A 119 2.94 0.02 -14.66
C GLU A 119 2.03 1.27 -14.75
N ARG A 120 2.53 2.45 -14.36
CA ARG A 120 1.78 3.70 -14.53
C ARG A 120 1.65 4.08 -16.02
N MET A 121 2.67 3.88 -16.86
CA MET A 121 2.53 4.05 -18.32
C MET A 121 1.47 3.12 -18.93
N ARG A 122 1.31 1.89 -18.40
CA ARG A 122 0.23 0.98 -18.83
C ARG A 122 -1.15 1.45 -18.37
N ASP A 123 -1.28 2.06 -17.19
CA ASP A 123 -2.54 2.64 -16.71
C ASP A 123 -3.02 3.85 -17.55
N ILE A 124 -2.11 4.57 -18.22
CA ILE A 124 -2.43 5.82 -18.95
C ILE A 124 -2.74 5.58 -20.45
N GLU A 125 -2.31 4.44 -21.04
CA GLU A 125 -2.60 4.01 -22.43
C GLU A 125 -2.20 4.98 -23.59
N ILE A 126 -1.30 5.96 -23.39
CA ILE A 126 -0.92 6.93 -24.45
C ILE A 126 -0.22 6.29 -25.66
N PRO A 127 -0.70 6.53 -26.90
CA PRO A 127 0.01 6.13 -28.12
C PRO A 127 1.20 7.07 -28.43
N ALA A 128 2.35 6.82 -27.82
CA ALA A 128 3.59 7.56 -28.09
C ALA A 128 4.38 7.02 -29.31
N VAL A 129 5.06 7.93 -30.01
CA VAL A 129 5.94 7.62 -31.17
C VAL A 129 7.43 7.80 -30.90
N PHE A 130 7.80 8.23 -29.68
CA PHE A 130 9.19 8.28 -29.24
C PHE A 130 9.79 6.88 -29.09
N SER A 131 11.10 6.77 -29.27
CA SER A 131 11.86 5.55 -29.00
C SER A 131 12.01 5.33 -27.49
N VAL A 132 12.38 4.11 -27.07
CA VAL A 132 12.67 3.78 -25.67
C VAL A 132 14.04 3.13 -25.58
N CYS A 133 14.81 3.51 -24.57
CA CYS A 133 15.97 2.78 -24.09
C CYS A 133 15.60 2.16 -22.74
N ALA A 134 15.42 0.85 -22.69
CA ALA A 134 15.23 0.12 -21.46
C ALA A 134 16.60 -0.20 -20.83
N ILE A 135 16.79 0.26 -19.60
CA ILE A 135 17.89 -0.13 -18.72
C ILE A 135 17.48 -1.46 -18.08
N ALA A 136 18.32 -2.47 -18.24
CA ALA A 136 18.24 -3.72 -17.51
C ALA A 136 19.48 -3.86 -16.62
N LYS A 137 19.53 -4.93 -15.81
CA LYS A 137 20.78 -5.31 -15.16
C LYS A 137 21.83 -5.66 -16.23
N ASP A 138 22.94 -4.93 -16.22
CA ASP A 138 24.11 -5.09 -17.11
C ASP A 138 23.83 -4.98 -18.64
N GLU A 139 22.60 -4.70 -19.08
CA GLU A 139 22.24 -4.47 -20.50
C GLU A 139 21.48 -3.15 -20.71
N TYR A 140 21.55 -2.65 -21.95
CA TYR A 140 20.68 -1.63 -22.55
C TYR A 140 19.88 -2.27 -23.70
N ARG A 141 18.61 -1.90 -23.89
CA ARG A 141 17.78 -2.42 -25.00
C ARG A 141 16.97 -1.30 -25.66
N THR A 142 17.13 -1.12 -26.96
CA THR A 142 16.45 -0.06 -27.73
C THR A 142 15.19 -0.55 -28.43
N TYR A 143 14.14 0.26 -28.38
CA TYR A 143 12.84 0.00 -28.98
C TYR A 143 12.40 1.20 -29.81
N ALA A 144 11.96 0.96 -31.05
CA ALA A 144 11.57 2.03 -31.97
C ALA A 144 10.32 2.82 -31.52
N ARG A 145 9.52 2.30 -30.58
CA ARG A 145 8.33 2.94 -29.98
C ARG A 145 8.07 2.43 -28.57
N LEU A 146 7.52 3.29 -27.71
CA LEU A 146 6.98 2.90 -26.40
C LEU A 146 6.02 1.70 -26.48
N GLY A 147 5.10 1.70 -27.45
CA GLY A 147 4.13 0.61 -27.60
C GLY A 147 4.75 -0.74 -27.98
N ASP A 148 5.97 -0.76 -28.55
CA ASP A 148 6.71 -2.01 -28.82
C ASP A 148 7.43 -2.50 -27.56
N PHE A 149 8.03 -1.60 -26.77
CA PHE A 149 8.59 -1.90 -25.44
C PHE A 149 7.52 -2.48 -24.49
N LEU A 150 6.37 -1.81 -24.35
CA LEU A 150 5.27 -2.26 -23.48
C LEU A 150 4.62 -3.60 -23.93
N ARG A 151 5.02 -4.16 -25.08
CA ARG A 151 4.63 -5.50 -25.55
C ARG A 151 5.69 -6.57 -25.30
N SER A 152 6.98 -6.21 -25.22
CA SER A 152 8.04 -7.14 -24.78
C SER A 152 8.08 -7.24 -23.27
N GLU A 153 7.89 -6.11 -22.59
CA GLU A 153 7.77 -6.01 -21.15
C GLU A 153 6.40 -6.54 -20.71
N LEU A 154 6.34 -7.80 -20.30
CA LEU A 154 5.09 -8.42 -19.84
C LEU A 154 4.67 -7.87 -18.47
N SER A 155 3.40 -7.47 -18.34
CA SER A 155 2.80 -7.18 -17.03
C SER A 155 2.83 -8.41 -16.13
N TYR A 156 3.00 -8.17 -14.83
CA TYR A 156 2.88 -9.22 -13.83
C TYR A 156 1.49 -9.87 -13.86
N SER A 157 1.45 -11.15 -13.48
CA SER A 157 0.22 -11.90 -13.20
C SER A 157 0.43 -12.66 -11.91
N VAL A 158 -0.60 -12.70 -11.04
CA VAL A 158 -0.51 -13.27 -9.68
C VAL A 158 0.26 -14.60 -9.67
N HIS A 159 1.37 -14.65 -8.92
CA HIS A 159 2.31 -15.75 -8.92
C HIS A 159 1.59 -17.08 -8.63
N PRO A 160 1.80 -18.16 -9.41
CA PRO A 160 1.01 -19.40 -9.31
C PRO A 160 0.95 -20.03 -7.91
N VAL A 161 1.94 -19.77 -7.05
CA VAL A 161 1.98 -20.23 -5.65
C VAL A 161 0.92 -19.59 -4.75
N SER A 162 0.22 -18.54 -5.17
CA SER A 162 -0.92 -17.96 -4.43
C SER A 162 -2.06 -18.97 -4.23
N LYS A 163 -2.11 -20.03 -5.05
CA LYS A 163 -3.11 -21.10 -5.04
C LYS A 163 -2.74 -22.26 -4.10
N SER A 164 -1.69 -22.09 -3.30
CA SER A 164 -1.25 -23.03 -2.27
C SER A 164 -1.86 -22.63 -0.93
N ASP A 165 -2.86 -23.39 -0.49
CA ASP A 165 -3.42 -23.31 0.87
C ASP A 165 -2.53 -24.00 1.93
N ASP A 166 -1.36 -24.53 1.52
CA ASP A 166 -0.37 -25.13 2.42
C ASP A 166 0.28 -24.11 3.37
N TYR A 167 0.69 -24.58 4.55
CA TYR A 167 1.43 -23.79 5.55
C TYR A 167 2.85 -24.32 5.73
N LEU A 168 3.80 -23.40 5.81
CA LEU A 168 5.22 -23.66 6.08
C LEU A 168 5.58 -23.53 7.57
N ASP A 169 4.65 -23.00 8.38
CA ASP A 169 4.80 -22.94 9.83
C ASP A 169 4.56 -24.32 10.51
N ALA A 170 5.18 -24.51 11.66
CA ALA A 170 4.94 -25.67 12.53
C ALA A 170 3.91 -25.35 13.63
N ASN A 171 3.47 -26.37 14.36
CA ASN A 171 2.76 -26.22 15.63
C ASN A 171 3.70 -25.64 16.72
N LEU A 172 4.07 -24.37 16.59
CA LEU A 172 4.98 -23.67 17.49
C LEU A 172 4.36 -22.35 17.98
N HIS A 173 4.60 -22.03 19.25
CA HIS A 173 4.24 -20.75 19.84
C HIS A 173 5.49 -20.19 20.52
N CYS A 174 6.07 -19.12 19.97
CA CYS A 174 7.19 -18.41 20.60
C CYS A 174 6.67 -17.44 21.68
N ASN A 175 7.41 -17.33 22.78
CA ASN A 175 7.09 -16.55 23.97
C ASN A 175 8.25 -15.60 24.32
N VAL A 176 8.04 -14.76 25.33
CA VAL A 176 9.11 -13.97 25.93
C VAL A 176 10.11 -14.92 26.60
N GLY A 177 11.40 -14.77 26.26
CA GLY A 177 12.48 -15.65 26.70
C GLY A 177 12.92 -16.70 25.67
N ASP A 178 12.12 -16.96 24.63
CA ASP A 178 12.50 -17.89 23.56
C ASP A 178 13.56 -17.29 22.63
N LYS A 179 14.37 -18.18 22.02
CA LYS A 179 15.33 -17.82 20.98
C LYS A 179 14.89 -18.33 19.61
N VAL A 180 14.77 -17.40 18.67
CA VAL A 180 14.65 -17.67 17.23
C VAL A 180 15.98 -17.38 16.55
N PHE A 181 16.14 -17.73 15.29
CA PHE A 181 17.41 -17.66 14.57
C PHE A 181 17.22 -16.96 13.22
N ASP A 182 18.16 -16.12 12.79
CA ASP A 182 18.11 -15.52 11.45
C ASP A 182 18.51 -16.51 10.33
N GLU A 183 18.52 -16.07 9.06
CA GLU A 183 18.94 -16.93 7.95
C GLU A 183 20.38 -17.46 8.11
N ASP A 184 21.32 -16.66 8.61
CA ASP A 184 22.71 -17.06 8.89
C ASP A 184 22.80 -18.05 10.07
N GLY A 185 21.85 -18.00 10.99
CA GLY A 185 21.82 -18.81 12.21
C GLY A 185 22.26 -18.06 13.48
N ASN A 186 22.34 -16.74 13.45
CA ASN A 186 22.55 -15.94 14.66
C ASN A 186 21.28 -16.01 15.55
N PRO A 187 21.41 -16.21 16.88
CA PRO A 187 20.28 -16.23 17.78
C PRO A 187 19.72 -14.82 18.03
N VAL A 188 18.41 -14.73 18.16
CA VAL A 188 17.67 -13.53 18.55
C VAL A 188 16.76 -13.88 19.74
N LEU A 189 17.00 -13.28 20.90
CA LEU A 189 16.13 -13.45 22.07
C LEU A 189 14.88 -12.56 21.95
N LEU A 190 13.71 -13.12 22.24
CA LEU A 190 12.45 -12.38 22.32
C LEU A 190 12.30 -11.77 23.73
N THR A 191 12.66 -10.49 23.90
CA THR A 191 12.88 -9.88 25.24
C THR A 191 11.61 -9.35 25.91
N ALA A 192 10.63 -8.89 25.14
CA ALA A 192 9.32 -8.45 25.64
C ALA A 192 8.27 -8.46 24.54
N LYS A 193 6.99 -8.62 24.88
CA LYS A 193 5.87 -8.53 23.95
C LYS A 193 5.41 -7.08 23.79
N ILE A 194 5.26 -6.60 22.55
CA ILE A 194 4.80 -5.23 22.23
C ILE A 194 3.30 -5.23 21.90
N SER A 195 2.88 -6.08 20.96
CA SER A 195 1.51 -6.10 20.45
C SER A 195 1.08 -7.48 19.99
N THR A 196 -0.23 -7.69 19.81
CA THR A 196 -0.81 -8.88 19.17
C THR A 196 -1.71 -8.42 18.04
N GLY A 197 -1.46 -8.88 16.82
CA GLY A 197 -2.36 -8.74 15.69
C GLY A 197 -3.10 -10.04 15.39
N ALA A 198 -3.99 -10.00 14.38
CA ALA A 198 -4.69 -11.18 13.89
C ALA A 198 -3.76 -12.22 13.26
N GLU A 199 -2.59 -11.78 12.74
CA GLU A 199 -1.63 -12.64 12.04
C GLU A 199 -0.43 -13.07 12.90
N GLY A 200 -0.11 -12.35 13.98
CA GLY A 200 1.09 -12.63 14.77
C GLY A 200 1.27 -11.75 16.00
N ILE A 201 2.44 -11.85 16.61
CA ILE A 201 2.90 -11.11 17.79
C ILE A 201 4.16 -10.34 17.43
N VAL A 202 4.24 -9.06 17.84
CA VAL A 202 5.48 -8.29 17.72
C VAL A 202 6.21 -8.29 19.06
N PHE A 203 7.48 -8.65 19.03
CA PHE A 203 8.38 -8.71 20.19
C PHE A 203 9.53 -7.71 20.07
N ARG A 204 9.98 -7.17 21.21
CA ARG A 204 11.32 -6.57 21.33
C ARG A 204 12.39 -7.66 21.20
N THR A 205 13.55 -7.27 20.68
CA THR A 205 14.75 -8.12 20.65
C THR A 205 15.79 -7.61 21.66
N GLU A 206 17.01 -8.17 21.64
CA GLU A 206 18.17 -7.59 22.35
C GLU A 206 18.67 -6.28 21.69
N ASN A 207 18.39 -6.07 20.40
CA ASN A 207 18.65 -4.81 19.72
C ASN A 207 17.46 -3.84 19.93
N PRO A 208 17.63 -2.68 20.59
CA PRO A 208 16.52 -1.75 20.86
C PRO A 208 15.92 -1.12 19.60
N LEU A 209 16.62 -1.15 18.46
CA LEU A 209 16.18 -0.62 17.17
C LEU A 209 15.38 -1.64 16.33
N CYS A 210 15.39 -2.92 16.72
CA CYS A 210 14.76 -4.00 15.94
C CYS A 210 13.72 -4.78 16.74
N VAL A 211 12.64 -5.13 16.05
CA VAL A 211 11.54 -5.96 16.57
C VAL A 211 11.34 -7.18 15.69
N ALA A 212 10.90 -8.28 16.30
CA ALA A 212 10.55 -9.52 15.60
C ALA A 212 9.01 -9.61 15.46
N LYS A 213 8.49 -9.66 14.23
CA LYS A 213 7.10 -10.08 13.98
C LYS A 213 7.13 -11.60 13.81
N ILE A 214 6.60 -12.32 14.80
CA ILE A 214 6.44 -13.77 14.79
C ILE A 214 4.98 -14.07 14.45
N TYR A 215 4.74 -14.89 13.44
CA TYR A 215 3.37 -15.23 13.03
C TYR A 215 2.72 -16.25 13.96
N HIS A 216 1.39 -16.25 14.00
CA HIS A 216 0.63 -17.36 14.55
C HIS A 216 0.70 -18.56 13.59
N LYS A 217 0.41 -19.76 14.10
CA LYS A 217 0.20 -20.96 13.29
C LYS A 217 -0.89 -20.74 12.22
N GLY A 218 -0.67 -21.25 11.01
CA GLY A 218 -1.63 -21.20 9.91
C GLY A 218 -1.63 -19.86 9.18
N VAL A 219 -0.47 -19.22 9.09
CA VAL A 219 -0.31 -17.87 8.50
C VAL A 219 0.83 -17.82 7.47
N ILE A 220 1.88 -18.62 7.65
CA ILE A 220 3.05 -18.63 6.76
C ILE A 220 2.76 -19.54 5.55
N THR A 221 2.04 -18.99 4.56
CA THR A 221 1.88 -19.67 3.26
C THR A 221 3.15 -19.53 2.40
N PRO A 222 3.36 -20.40 1.40
CA PRO A 222 4.46 -20.27 0.42
C PRO A 222 4.50 -18.92 -0.30
N LEU A 223 3.35 -18.28 -0.56
CA LEU A 223 3.30 -16.93 -1.13
C LEU A 223 3.85 -15.89 -0.15
N ARG A 224 3.42 -15.93 1.12
CA ARG A 224 3.91 -15.00 2.16
C ARG A 224 5.41 -15.15 2.37
N TRP A 225 5.91 -16.38 2.43
CA TRP A 225 7.34 -16.63 2.60
C TRP A 225 8.18 -16.26 1.36
N ARG A 226 7.68 -16.50 0.13
CA ARG A 226 8.30 -15.98 -1.10
C ARG A 226 8.39 -14.46 -1.08
N LYS A 227 7.33 -13.76 -0.67
CA LYS A 227 7.31 -12.31 -0.55
C LYS A 227 8.37 -11.83 0.44
N LEU A 228 8.42 -12.40 1.65
CA LEU A 228 9.42 -12.03 2.66
C LEU A 228 10.86 -12.27 2.17
N MET A 229 11.15 -13.40 1.50
CA MET A 229 12.46 -13.65 0.86
C MET A 229 12.79 -12.59 -0.21
N HIS A 230 11.81 -12.12 -0.99
CA HIS A 230 12.03 -11.02 -1.94
C HIS A 230 12.25 -9.69 -1.20
N MET A 231 11.46 -9.39 -0.17
CA MET A 231 11.56 -8.14 0.61
C MET A 231 12.92 -7.96 1.26
N THR A 232 13.45 -9.00 1.91
CA THR A 232 14.79 -8.95 2.54
C THR A 232 15.88 -8.76 1.48
N ASN A 233 15.81 -9.48 0.35
CA ASN A 233 16.73 -9.31 -0.78
C ASN A 233 16.65 -7.92 -1.44
N LYS A 234 15.52 -7.21 -1.32
CA LYS A 234 15.31 -5.87 -1.89
C LYS A 234 15.96 -4.76 -1.06
N GLY A 235 16.38 -5.05 0.17
CA GLY A 235 17.33 -4.20 0.92
C GLY A 235 16.84 -2.82 1.36
N ILE A 236 15.53 -2.51 1.33
CA ILE A 236 15.02 -1.21 1.77
C ILE A 236 15.32 -1.00 3.27
N THR A 237 16.15 0.02 3.58
CA THR A 237 16.51 0.38 4.97
C THR A 237 16.10 1.80 5.40
N ALA A 238 15.39 2.53 4.53
CA ALA A 238 14.87 3.88 4.80
C ALA A 238 14.20 4.02 6.19
N ASP A 239 14.59 5.05 6.94
CA ASP A 239 14.09 5.28 8.30
C ASP A 239 12.58 5.51 8.30
N GLY A 240 11.90 5.07 9.35
CA GLY A 240 10.45 5.13 9.44
C GLY A 240 9.70 4.24 8.44
N ILE A 241 10.35 3.26 7.81
CA ILE A 241 9.66 2.16 7.10
C ILE A 241 10.00 0.87 7.84
N CYS A 242 9.00 0.24 8.47
CA CYS A 242 9.19 -1.01 9.21
C CYS A 242 9.28 -2.22 8.24
N TRP A 243 10.28 -2.20 7.38
CA TRP A 243 10.54 -3.19 6.33
C TRP A 243 11.12 -4.49 6.92
N PRO A 244 10.78 -5.68 6.39
CA PRO A 244 11.45 -6.93 6.73
C PRO A 244 12.92 -6.92 6.32
N THR A 245 13.83 -6.98 7.30
CA THR A 245 15.29 -6.94 7.06
C THR A 245 15.95 -8.31 7.11
N ARG A 246 15.49 -9.22 7.99
CA ARG A 246 15.96 -10.63 8.07
C ARG A 246 14.80 -11.59 8.29
N LEU A 247 14.90 -12.80 7.78
CA LEU A 247 13.95 -13.89 8.03
C LEU A 247 14.27 -14.59 9.35
N LEU A 248 13.24 -15.01 10.07
CA LEU A 248 13.37 -15.71 11.35
C LEU A 248 12.85 -17.14 11.28
N TYR A 249 13.62 -18.04 11.91
CA TYR A 249 13.43 -19.47 11.94
C TYR A 249 13.52 -20.04 13.37
N THR A 250 13.06 -21.28 13.53
CA THR A 250 13.46 -22.15 14.65
C THR A 250 14.89 -22.64 14.50
N PHE A 251 15.45 -23.23 15.55
CA PHE A 251 16.70 -24.01 15.48
C PHE A 251 16.68 -25.08 14.38
N ASN A 252 15.52 -25.72 14.16
CA ASN A 252 15.31 -26.72 13.11
C ASN A 252 15.04 -26.10 11.71
N LYS A 253 15.37 -24.81 11.52
CA LYS A 253 15.18 -24.03 10.28
C LYS A 253 13.75 -24.03 9.70
N VAL A 254 12.73 -24.25 10.55
CA VAL A 254 11.31 -23.99 10.21
C VAL A 254 11.03 -22.48 10.28
N PRO A 255 10.40 -21.84 9.28
CA PRO A 255 9.96 -20.43 9.31
C PRO A 255 9.09 -20.08 10.53
N VAL A 256 9.29 -18.89 11.10
CA VAL A 256 8.44 -18.33 12.16
C VAL A 256 8.08 -16.84 12.00
N GLY A 257 8.85 -16.06 11.25
CA GLY A 257 8.63 -14.61 11.17
C GLY A 257 9.77 -13.85 10.51
N PHE A 258 9.94 -12.57 10.88
CA PHE A 258 11.00 -11.70 10.38
C PHE A 258 11.39 -10.60 11.39
N LEU A 259 12.58 -10.03 11.21
CA LEU A 259 13.03 -8.79 11.86
C LEU A 259 12.65 -7.56 11.04
N MET A 260 12.30 -6.47 11.71
CA MET A 260 12.08 -5.15 11.11
C MET A 260 12.52 -4.03 12.07
N GLN A 261 12.64 -2.81 11.54
CA GLN A 261 12.85 -1.59 12.36
C GLN A 261 11.68 -1.36 13.33
N ILE A 262 11.93 -0.67 14.45
CA ILE A 262 10.90 -0.35 15.44
C ILE A 262 10.16 0.96 15.11
N GLY A 263 8.85 0.88 14.90
CA GLY A 263 7.96 2.04 14.82
C GLY A 263 7.77 2.73 16.18
N SER A 264 7.71 4.06 16.21
CA SER A 264 7.60 4.85 17.45
C SER A 264 6.33 5.71 17.53
N GLY A 265 5.87 5.96 18.77
CA GLY A 265 4.77 6.87 19.08
C GLY A 265 3.37 6.25 18.99
N HIS A 266 2.43 6.96 18.36
CA HIS A 266 1.02 6.58 18.27
C HIS A 266 0.58 6.36 16.82
N THR A 267 -0.36 5.43 16.57
CA THR A 267 -0.96 5.27 15.24
C THR A 267 -1.73 6.52 14.83
N LEU A 268 -1.63 6.95 13.56
CA LEU A 268 -2.31 8.15 13.05
C LEU A 268 -3.82 8.06 13.30
N GLY A 269 -4.40 6.86 13.12
CA GLY A 269 -5.83 6.60 13.38
C GLY A 269 -6.27 6.72 14.85
N THR A 270 -5.35 6.86 15.81
CA THR A 270 -5.67 7.22 17.21
C THR A 270 -5.28 8.64 17.57
N VAL A 271 -4.44 9.30 16.75
CA VAL A 271 -4.15 10.74 16.88
C VAL A 271 -5.33 11.50 16.30
N PHE A 272 -5.69 11.18 15.06
CA PHE A 272 -6.79 11.73 14.29
C PHE A 272 -8.13 11.00 14.56
N ASP A 273 -8.50 10.80 15.83
CA ASP A 273 -9.84 10.35 16.24
C ASP A 273 -10.67 11.50 16.84
N GLY A 274 -10.58 12.67 16.18
CA GLY A 274 -11.26 13.91 16.58
C GLY A 274 -10.44 14.85 17.49
N PRO A 275 -11.02 16.01 17.88
CA PRO A 275 -10.28 17.07 18.55
C PRO A 275 -9.65 16.67 19.88
N ASP A 276 -10.43 16.03 20.76
CA ASP A 276 -9.99 15.64 22.11
C ASP A 276 -8.76 14.71 22.06
N ALA A 277 -8.71 13.81 21.07
CA ALA A 277 -7.61 12.87 20.88
C ALA A 277 -6.30 13.55 20.44
N MET A 278 -6.39 14.59 19.59
CA MET A 278 -5.23 15.40 19.21
C MET A 278 -4.77 16.29 20.36
N PHE A 279 -5.65 17.11 20.95
CA PHE A 279 -5.27 18.02 22.05
C PHE A 279 -4.74 17.27 23.28
N SER A 280 -5.22 16.06 23.57
CA SER A 280 -4.70 15.24 24.68
C SER A 280 -3.32 14.62 24.41
N LYS A 281 -2.83 14.60 23.17
CA LYS A 281 -1.53 14.03 22.79
C LYS A 281 -0.52 15.10 22.40
N TYR A 282 -0.99 16.15 21.72
CA TYR A 282 -0.21 17.19 21.10
C TYR A 282 -0.92 18.56 21.27
N PRO A 283 -0.99 19.11 22.50
CA PRO A 283 -1.76 20.32 22.79
C PRO A 283 -1.26 21.56 22.03
N GLU A 284 0.06 21.63 21.76
CA GLU A 284 0.73 22.78 21.13
C GLU A 284 0.67 22.79 19.59
N TRP A 285 0.01 21.82 18.95
CA TRP A 285 0.01 21.70 17.49
C TRP A 285 -0.79 22.78 16.77
N CYS A 286 -0.30 23.15 15.59
CA CYS A 286 -0.98 24.04 14.65
C CYS A 286 -1.29 23.31 13.32
N ARG A 287 -1.87 24.01 12.34
CA ARG A 287 -2.11 23.42 10.99
C ARG A 287 -0.82 22.95 10.31
N ALA A 288 0.30 23.62 10.56
CA ALA A 288 1.58 23.25 9.95
C ALA A 288 2.06 21.86 10.42
N ASP A 289 1.71 21.41 11.64
CA ASP A 289 2.02 20.06 12.11
C ASP A 289 1.23 18.99 11.35
N VAL A 290 -0.08 19.20 11.17
CA VAL A 290 -0.94 18.30 10.38
C VAL A 290 -0.49 18.24 8.92
N VAL A 291 -0.04 19.37 8.36
CA VAL A 291 0.50 19.46 7.00
C VAL A 291 1.86 18.73 6.90
N ARG A 292 2.78 18.90 7.86
CA ARG A 292 4.03 18.13 7.92
C ARG A 292 3.79 16.62 7.97
N VAL A 293 2.82 16.15 8.75
CA VAL A 293 2.45 14.72 8.78
C VAL A 293 2.00 14.23 7.41
N ALA A 294 1.16 15.00 6.70
CA ALA A 294 0.73 14.64 5.35
C ALA A 294 1.92 14.59 4.36
N LEU A 295 2.88 15.50 4.48
CA LEU A 295 4.12 15.48 3.68
C LEU A 295 4.98 14.26 3.99
N ARG A 296 5.31 14.00 5.26
CA ARG A 296 6.13 12.85 5.69
C ARG A 296 5.51 11.50 5.33
N VAL A 297 4.18 11.40 5.36
CA VAL A 297 3.43 10.23 4.85
C VAL A 297 3.64 10.08 3.33
N LEU A 298 3.41 11.15 2.55
CA LEU A 298 3.53 11.11 1.10
C LEU A 298 4.97 10.83 0.64
N GLU A 299 5.99 11.37 1.31
CA GLU A 299 7.40 11.11 1.03
C GLU A 299 7.73 9.62 1.12
N LYS A 300 7.20 8.91 2.12
CA LYS A 300 7.39 7.45 2.25
C LYS A 300 6.57 6.64 1.23
N VAL A 301 5.37 7.09 0.86
CA VAL A 301 4.59 6.46 -0.23
C VAL A 301 5.34 6.58 -1.55
N ILE A 302 5.82 7.79 -1.89
CA ILE A 302 6.57 8.05 -3.13
C ILE A 302 7.90 7.28 -3.12
N TYR A 303 8.62 7.23 -1.99
CA TYR A 303 9.83 6.41 -1.85
C TYR A 303 9.56 4.93 -2.16
N LEU A 304 8.46 4.35 -1.66
CA LEU A 304 8.08 2.96 -1.96
C LEU A 304 7.66 2.77 -3.43
N HIS A 305 6.97 3.74 -4.03
CA HIS A 305 6.63 3.72 -5.46
C HIS A 305 7.88 3.75 -6.35
N LEU A 306 8.87 4.59 -6.04
CA LEU A 306 10.16 4.63 -6.74
C LEU A 306 10.90 3.28 -6.68
N HIS A 307 10.71 2.51 -5.61
CA HIS A 307 11.25 1.17 -5.44
C HIS A 307 10.41 0.05 -6.06
N GLY A 308 9.27 0.34 -6.69
CA GLY A 308 8.41 -0.70 -7.28
C GLY A 308 7.51 -1.44 -6.28
N VAL A 309 7.25 -0.85 -5.12
CA VAL A 309 6.38 -1.41 -4.08
C VAL A 309 5.02 -0.71 -4.09
N ILE A 310 3.94 -1.49 -4.13
CA ILE A 310 2.55 -1.03 -3.99
C ILE A 310 2.09 -1.38 -2.57
N ILE A 311 1.75 -0.40 -1.75
CA ILE A 311 1.42 -0.63 -0.32
C ILE A 311 0.10 -1.41 -0.20
N GLY A 312 -0.91 -1.02 -0.97
CA GLY A 312 -2.24 -1.61 -1.01
C GLY A 312 -3.12 -1.22 0.17
N ASP A 313 -2.70 -1.51 1.41
CA ASP A 313 -3.47 -1.17 2.62
C ASP A 313 -3.08 0.21 3.19
N ILE A 314 -3.16 1.23 2.33
CA ILE A 314 -2.91 2.65 2.68
C ILE A 314 -4.05 3.17 3.57
N GLN A 315 -3.78 3.36 4.86
CA GLN A 315 -4.74 3.94 5.83
C GLN A 315 -4.08 4.33 7.16
N MET A 316 -4.73 5.22 7.91
CA MET A 316 -4.19 5.82 9.15
C MET A 316 -3.89 4.82 10.30
N LYS A 317 -4.45 3.60 10.32
CA LYS A 317 -4.08 2.58 11.33
C LYS A 317 -2.75 1.88 11.05
N ASN A 318 -2.28 1.85 9.79
CA ASN A 318 -1.02 1.23 9.38
C ASN A 318 0.14 2.22 9.36
N MET A 319 -0.04 3.37 10.00
CA MET A 319 0.92 4.46 10.07
C MET A 319 0.99 4.93 11.52
N MET A 320 2.20 5.22 12.02
CA MET A 320 2.46 5.77 13.34
C MET A 320 3.22 7.09 13.23
N MET A 321 3.23 7.86 14.31
CA MET A 321 4.09 9.03 14.45
C MET A 321 4.48 9.26 15.91
N LYS A 322 5.70 9.77 16.09
CA LYS A 322 6.23 10.26 17.38
C LYS A 322 6.00 11.76 17.56
N ASP A 323 6.09 12.51 16.47
CA ASP A 323 5.92 13.95 16.33
C ASP A 323 5.70 14.28 14.84
N SER A 324 5.49 15.54 14.46
CA SER A 324 5.08 15.92 13.10
C SER A 324 6.14 15.69 12.01
N ASP A 325 7.42 15.50 12.37
CA ASP A 325 8.49 15.15 11.43
C ASP A 325 8.79 13.63 11.40
N HIS A 326 8.60 12.91 12.52
CA HIS A 326 8.93 11.47 12.64
C HIS A 326 7.68 10.57 12.49
N VAL A 327 7.34 10.24 11.25
CA VAL A 327 6.31 9.28 10.83
C VAL A 327 6.92 7.89 10.56
N TYR A 328 6.15 6.83 10.81
CA TYR A 328 6.54 5.42 10.60
C TYR A 328 5.45 4.66 9.84
N LEU A 329 5.79 3.91 8.79
CA LEU A 329 4.91 2.93 8.14
C LEU A 329 5.07 1.56 8.81
N ILE A 330 3.96 0.89 9.12
CA ILE A 330 3.92 -0.42 9.81
C ILE A 330 3.09 -1.46 9.03
N ASP A 331 3.25 -2.75 9.37
CA ASP A 331 2.57 -3.90 8.74
C ASP A 331 2.94 -4.10 7.25
N MET A 332 4.18 -3.75 6.91
CA MET A 332 4.71 -3.75 5.54
C MET A 332 4.87 -5.14 4.92
N ASP A 333 4.81 -6.24 5.68
CA ASP A 333 4.82 -7.61 5.11
C ASP A 333 3.57 -7.96 4.29
N SER A 334 2.54 -7.10 4.34
CA SER A 334 1.33 -7.23 3.53
C SER A 334 1.50 -6.74 2.08
N VAL A 335 2.41 -5.80 1.79
CA VAL A 335 2.46 -5.02 0.54
C VAL A 335 2.59 -5.84 -0.75
N GLN A 336 2.18 -5.28 -1.89
CA GLN A 336 2.36 -5.89 -3.21
C GLN A 336 3.74 -5.58 -3.79
N ILE A 337 4.40 -6.61 -4.32
CA ILE A 337 5.68 -6.52 -5.01
C ILE A 337 5.64 -7.50 -6.19
N GLU A 338 5.98 -7.03 -7.39
CA GLU A 338 6.00 -7.85 -8.62
C GLU A 338 4.69 -8.66 -8.81
N ASP A 339 4.80 -9.99 -8.83
CA ASP A 339 3.71 -10.96 -8.98
C ASP A 339 3.02 -11.37 -7.67
N MET A 340 3.41 -10.78 -6.53
CA MET A 340 2.94 -11.16 -5.19
C MET A 340 1.96 -10.12 -4.64
N PRO A 341 0.63 -10.38 -4.67
CA PRO A 341 -0.40 -9.39 -4.34
C PRO A 341 -0.43 -8.98 -2.87
N CYS A 342 -1.05 -7.84 -2.59
CA CYS A 342 -1.41 -7.39 -1.24
C CYS A 342 -2.76 -8.01 -0.85
N PRO A 343 -2.83 -8.97 0.10
CA PRO A 343 -4.04 -9.77 0.36
C PRO A 343 -5.07 -9.04 1.25
N VAL A 344 -4.79 -7.81 1.66
CA VAL A 344 -5.59 -7.03 2.62
C VAL A 344 -5.93 -5.64 2.05
N GLY A 345 -6.90 -4.97 2.69
CA GLY A 345 -7.38 -3.65 2.31
C GLY A 345 -8.58 -3.22 3.16
N THR A 346 -8.58 -2.01 3.71
CA THR A 346 -9.83 -1.39 4.22
C THR A 346 -10.64 -0.82 3.05
N GLU A 347 -11.93 -1.17 2.99
CA GLU A 347 -12.86 -0.76 1.92
C GLU A 347 -12.90 0.76 1.72
N GLU A 348 -12.98 1.54 2.81
CA GLU A 348 -13.10 3.01 2.81
C GLU A 348 -11.94 3.74 2.10
N TYR A 349 -10.75 3.11 2.04
CA TYR A 349 -9.54 3.63 1.39
C TYR A 349 -9.26 2.92 0.06
N THR A 350 -9.92 1.79 -0.21
CA THR A 350 -9.68 0.96 -1.39
C THR A 350 -10.53 1.46 -2.56
N SER A 351 -9.93 1.51 -3.76
CA SER A 351 -10.62 1.91 -4.99
C SER A 351 -11.88 1.06 -5.25
N PRO A 352 -13.07 1.66 -5.54
CA PRO A 352 -14.33 0.92 -5.68
C PRO A 352 -14.32 -0.21 -6.72
N GLU A 353 -13.51 -0.05 -7.77
CA GLU A 353 -13.28 -1.07 -8.79
C GLU A 353 -12.65 -2.39 -8.26
N LEU A 354 -12.21 -2.43 -6.99
CA LEU A 354 -11.62 -3.61 -6.35
C LEU A 354 -12.51 -4.28 -5.29
N TRP A 355 -13.59 -3.64 -4.81
CA TRP A 355 -14.31 -4.10 -3.61
C TRP A 355 -14.97 -5.48 -3.72
N ASP A 356 -15.32 -5.91 -4.95
CA ASP A 356 -15.97 -7.19 -5.20
C ASP A 356 -14.97 -8.31 -5.54
N PHE A 357 -13.66 -8.08 -5.30
CA PHE A 357 -12.57 -9.02 -5.52
C PHE A 357 -11.91 -9.45 -4.21
N SER A 358 -11.47 -10.71 -4.16
CA SER A 358 -10.47 -11.17 -3.20
C SER A 358 -9.12 -10.53 -3.56
N PHE A 359 -8.53 -9.74 -2.65
CA PHE A 359 -7.26 -9.06 -2.93
C PHE A 359 -6.08 -10.04 -3.12
N SER A 360 -6.20 -11.28 -2.64
CA SER A 360 -5.23 -12.37 -2.91
C SER A 360 -5.24 -12.87 -4.36
N ASP A 361 -6.32 -12.62 -5.10
CA ASP A 361 -6.55 -13.11 -6.47
C ASP A 361 -6.28 -12.04 -7.56
N ILE A 362 -5.93 -10.81 -7.19
CA ILE A 362 -5.69 -9.69 -8.11
C ILE A 362 -4.40 -8.94 -7.80
N LEU A 363 -3.78 -8.37 -8.83
CA LEU A 363 -2.74 -7.34 -8.66
C LEU A 363 -3.41 -5.96 -8.73
N ARG A 364 -3.07 -5.10 -7.76
CA ARG A 364 -3.38 -3.67 -7.78
C ARG A 364 -2.47 -2.97 -8.80
N ARG A 365 -2.92 -1.81 -9.29
CA ARG A 365 -2.21 -0.95 -10.26
C ARG A 365 -2.00 0.44 -9.62
N PRO A 366 -1.03 1.25 -10.08
CA PRO A 366 -0.80 2.60 -9.58
C PRO A 366 -2.08 3.44 -9.41
N VAL A 367 -2.99 3.42 -10.39
CA VAL A 367 -4.25 4.17 -10.38
C VAL A 367 -5.22 3.80 -9.24
N HIS A 368 -5.03 2.63 -8.60
CA HIS A 368 -5.79 2.22 -7.41
C HIS A 368 -5.23 2.84 -6.12
N GLU A 369 -3.91 3.08 -6.04
CA GLU A 369 -3.29 3.76 -4.90
C GLU A 369 -3.41 5.29 -5.00
N ASP A 370 -3.49 5.85 -6.21
CA ASP A 370 -3.78 7.27 -6.43
C ASP A 370 -5.12 7.68 -5.76
N PHE A 371 -6.10 6.77 -5.70
CA PHE A 371 -7.33 6.94 -4.92
C PHE A 371 -7.08 6.87 -3.41
N SER A 372 -6.40 5.82 -2.93
CA SER A 372 -6.12 5.65 -1.49
C SER A 372 -5.30 6.81 -0.91
N CYS A 373 -4.38 7.36 -1.69
CA CYS A 373 -3.62 8.56 -1.35
C CYS A 373 -4.52 9.80 -1.27
N ALA A 374 -5.46 9.99 -2.20
CA ALA A 374 -6.42 11.09 -2.13
C ALA A 374 -7.27 11.01 -0.84
N ILE A 375 -7.83 9.84 -0.53
CA ILE A 375 -8.59 9.60 0.71
C ILE A 375 -7.74 9.92 1.94
N LEU A 376 -6.50 9.40 2.00
CA LEU A 376 -5.61 9.57 3.15
C LEU A 376 -5.15 11.03 3.34
N VAL A 377 -4.78 11.72 2.26
CA VAL A 377 -4.36 13.14 2.32
C VAL A 377 -5.52 14.02 2.77
N PHE A 378 -6.75 13.74 2.31
CA PHE A 378 -7.93 14.40 2.88
C PHE A 378 -8.06 14.08 4.38
N SER A 379 -8.05 12.80 4.77
CA SER A 379 -8.30 12.41 6.17
C SER A 379 -7.25 12.92 7.15
N ILE A 380 -5.98 13.04 6.76
CA ILE A 380 -4.95 13.71 7.59
C ILE A 380 -5.26 15.21 7.70
N LEU A 381 -5.45 15.92 6.56
CA LEU A 381 -5.70 17.36 6.59
C LEU A 381 -7.01 17.75 7.29
N PHE A 382 -8.01 16.85 7.31
CA PHE A 382 -9.28 16.99 8.02
C PHE A 382 -9.30 16.23 9.35
N CYS A 383 -8.13 16.00 9.96
CA CYS A 383 -7.98 15.60 11.36
C CYS A 383 -8.71 14.29 11.74
N GLY A 384 -8.91 13.39 10.78
CA GLY A 384 -9.57 12.09 10.93
C GLY A 384 -10.78 11.89 10.01
N GLN A 385 -11.34 12.96 9.47
CA GLN A 385 -12.62 12.90 8.75
C GLN A 385 -12.48 12.26 7.35
N HIS A 386 -13.39 11.37 6.99
CA HIS A 386 -13.45 10.79 5.64
C HIS A 386 -14.10 11.79 4.65
N PRO A 387 -13.59 11.93 3.41
CA PRO A 387 -14.12 12.92 2.46
C PRO A 387 -15.60 12.73 2.09
N TYR A 388 -16.12 11.50 2.13
CA TYR A 388 -17.51 11.18 1.78
C TYR A 388 -18.45 11.13 2.99
N ALA A 389 -17.98 11.43 4.20
CA ALA A 389 -18.80 11.46 5.40
C ALA A 389 -19.53 12.81 5.56
N GLN A 390 -20.84 12.76 5.83
CA GLN A 390 -21.74 13.90 5.73
C GLN A 390 -22.94 13.85 6.69
N ARG A 391 -23.51 15.03 6.99
CA ARG A 391 -24.80 15.19 7.68
C ARG A 391 -25.91 14.73 6.73
N PHE A 392 -26.86 13.93 7.24
CA PHE A 392 -28.05 13.47 6.49
C PHE A 392 -27.77 12.69 5.21
N GLY A 393 -26.56 12.12 5.07
CA GLY A 393 -26.22 11.20 4.00
C GLY A 393 -26.97 9.86 4.07
N LYS A 394 -26.53 8.95 3.21
CA LYS A 394 -27.01 7.56 3.09
C LYS A 394 -26.68 6.71 4.32
N GLU A 395 -27.18 5.47 4.31
CA GLU A 395 -26.94 4.50 5.38
C GLU A 395 -25.49 4.03 5.44
N THR A 396 -24.81 3.89 4.29
CA THR A 396 -23.41 3.44 4.23
C THR A 396 -22.48 4.39 3.49
N LEU A 397 -21.23 4.47 3.97
CA LEU A 397 -20.15 5.23 3.33
C LEU A 397 -19.82 4.68 1.92
N ARG A 398 -20.00 3.37 1.72
CA ARG A 398 -19.86 2.68 0.42
C ARG A 398 -20.73 3.34 -0.66
N GLU A 399 -21.99 3.62 -0.35
CA GLU A 399 -22.93 4.23 -1.30
C GLU A 399 -22.63 5.71 -1.60
N GLU A 400 -21.98 6.43 -0.68
CA GLU A 400 -21.60 7.84 -0.89
C GLU A 400 -20.33 7.96 -1.75
N ILE A 401 -19.38 7.04 -1.55
CA ILE A 401 -18.20 6.89 -2.42
C ILE A 401 -18.64 6.54 -3.86
N MET A 402 -19.61 5.62 -4.03
CA MET A 402 -20.13 5.21 -5.35
C MET A 402 -20.80 6.36 -6.10
N ASP A 403 -21.65 7.15 -5.43
CA ASP A 403 -22.31 8.31 -6.02
C ASP A 403 -21.38 9.53 -6.17
N ARG A 404 -20.14 9.44 -5.68
CA ARG A 404 -19.16 10.54 -5.67
C ARG A 404 -19.69 11.77 -4.90
N SER A 405 -20.40 11.47 -3.81
CA SER A 405 -21.18 12.37 -2.97
C SER A 405 -20.27 13.16 -2.02
N PHE A 406 -19.57 14.17 -2.55
CA PHE A 406 -18.62 14.99 -1.77
C PHE A 406 -19.28 16.30 -1.28
N PRO A 407 -19.40 16.52 0.05
CA PRO A 407 -20.25 17.57 0.62
C PRO A 407 -19.63 18.97 0.70
N TYR A 408 -18.31 19.11 0.48
CA TYR A 408 -17.58 20.38 0.72
C TYR A 408 -17.57 21.35 -0.47
N ALA A 409 -17.97 20.91 -1.67
CA ALA A 409 -18.07 21.81 -2.82
C ALA A 409 -19.37 22.63 -2.78
N PRO A 410 -19.38 23.87 -3.29
CA PRO A 410 -20.56 24.74 -3.21
C PRO A 410 -21.70 24.23 -4.11
N ASP A 411 -22.83 23.88 -3.50
CA ASP A 411 -24.12 23.68 -4.17
C ASP A 411 -25.20 24.57 -3.57
N THR A 412 -26.24 24.85 -4.37
CA THR A 412 -27.09 26.01 -4.18
C THR A 412 -28.25 25.81 -3.20
N GLY A 413 -28.22 26.50 -2.06
CA GLY A 413 -29.42 26.88 -1.29
C GLY A 413 -30.03 25.81 -0.35
N GLY A 414 -29.43 24.63 -0.25
CA GLY A 414 -29.83 23.60 0.73
C GLY A 414 -29.16 23.76 2.10
N GLU A 415 -29.51 22.88 3.05
CA GLU A 415 -28.72 22.71 4.28
C GLU A 415 -27.32 22.14 3.96
N SER A 416 -26.29 22.59 4.68
CA SER A 416 -24.94 22.07 4.51
C SER A 416 -24.82 20.61 4.95
N LEU A 417 -24.38 19.75 4.03
CA LEU A 417 -24.09 18.34 4.29
C LEU A 417 -22.73 18.15 5.00
N VAL A 418 -21.92 19.21 5.16
CA VAL A 418 -20.61 19.12 5.84
C VAL A 418 -20.79 18.72 7.32
N PRO A 419 -20.02 17.74 7.83
CA PRO A 419 -20.06 17.34 9.24
C PRO A 419 -19.86 18.49 10.24
N ILE A 420 -20.52 18.39 11.39
CA ILE A 420 -20.36 19.34 12.49
C ILE A 420 -18.98 19.12 13.14
N GLY A 421 -18.25 20.20 13.42
CA GLY A 421 -16.91 20.15 14.03
C GLY A 421 -15.89 21.17 13.51
N GLY A 422 -16.30 22.10 12.64
CA GLY A 422 -15.37 23.07 12.01
C GLY A 422 -14.70 22.54 10.74
N TYR A 423 -15.16 21.43 10.17
CA TYR A 423 -14.59 20.90 8.92
C TYR A 423 -14.86 21.83 7.72
N ASP A 424 -15.95 22.60 7.74
CA ASP A 424 -16.23 23.69 6.80
C ASP A 424 -15.18 24.83 6.90
N LYS A 425 -14.66 25.06 8.12
CA LYS A 425 -13.61 26.03 8.40
C LYS A 425 -12.23 25.52 7.96
N ILE A 426 -11.91 24.24 8.20
CA ILE A 426 -10.72 23.59 7.65
C ILE A 426 -10.72 23.69 6.11
N TRP A 427 -11.84 23.38 5.46
CA TRP A 427 -12.00 23.53 4.00
C TRP A 427 -11.80 24.97 3.49
N SER A 428 -12.30 25.95 4.24
CA SER A 428 -12.13 27.37 3.94
C SER A 428 -10.67 27.85 4.11
N ALA A 429 -9.92 27.24 5.03
CA ALA A 429 -8.51 27.54 5.32
C ALA A 429 -7.50 26.86 4.37
N LEU A 430 -7.94 26.01 3.43
CA LEU A 430 -7.06 25.40 2.42
C LEU A 430 -6.65 26.40 1.32
N THR A 431 -5.65 26.03 0.52
CA THR A 431 -5.37 26.67 -0.77
C THR A 431 -6.43 26.32 -1.82
N ASP A 432 -6.64 27.19 -2.80
CA ASP A 432 -7.55 26.90 -3.91
C ASP A 432 -7.09 25.73 -4.77
N ARG A 433 -5.77 25.47 -4.83
CA ARG A 433 -5.21 24.28 -5.47
C ARG A 433 -5.71 23.00 -4.80
N LEU A 434 -5.60 22.90 -3.46
CA LEU A 434 -6.11 21.73 -2.72
C LEU A 434 -7.63 21.60 -2.81
N ARG A 435 -8.39 22.70 -2.68
CA ARG A 435 -9.85 22.67 -2.90
C ARG A 435 -10.20 22.13 -4.28
N GLY A 436 -9.58 22.67 -5.33
CA GLY A 436 -9.79 22.26 -6.72
C GLY A 436 -9.49 20.77 -6.94
N MET A 437 -8.35 20.29 -6.41
CA MET A 437 -7.95 18.89 -6.49
C MET A 437 -8.94 17.97 -5.74
N PHE A 438 -9.40 18.34 -4.53
CA PHE A 438 -10.38 17.53 -3.80
C PHE A 438 -11.75 17.48 -4.48
N VAL A 439 -12.26 18.59 -5.05
CA VAL A 439 -13.51 18.55 -5.85
C VAL A 439 -13.34 17.67 -7.10
N ASN A 440 -12.20 17.80 -7.80
CA ASN A 440 -11.88 17.00 -8.97
C ASN A 440 -11.77 15.50 -8.63
N ALA A 441 -11.09 15.16 -7.54
CA ALA A 441 -10.95 13.78 -7.08
C ALA A 441 -12.31 13.21 -6.65
N PHE A 442 -12.98 13.85 -5.70
CA PHE A 442 -14.10 13.20 -5.02
C PHE A 442 -15.46 13.34 -5.70
N ARG A 443 -15.69 14.39 -6.50
CA ARG A 443 -16.90 14.49 -7.35
C ARG A 443 -16.69 13.97 -8.76
N LYS A 444 -15.60 14.39 -9.43
CA LYS A 444 -15.37 14.05 -10.85
C LYS A 444 -14.69 12.68 -11.02
N GLY A 445 -14.08 12.14 -9.97
CA GLY A 445 -13.33 10.88 -10.02
C GLY A 445 -11.98 10.99 -10.71
N ILE A 446 -11.41 12.18 -10.79
CA ILE A 446 -10.06 12.40 -11.34
C ILE A 446 -9.04 11.79 -10.38
N ARG A 447 -8.10 11.02 -10.93
CA ARG A 447 -6.96 10.48 -10.18
C ARG A 447 -5.81 11.49 -10.24
N TYR A 448 -5.06 11.58 -9.15
CA TYR A 448 -3.90 12.46 -9.02
C TYR A 448 -2.77 11.63 -8.39
N GLU A 449 -1.57 11.71 -8.97
CA GLU A 449 -0.41 10.96 -8.47
C GLU A 449 0.00 11.47 -7.08
N PRO A 450 0.63 10.64 -6.22
CA PRO A 450 1.05 11.08 -4.88
C PRO A 450 1.97 12.30 -4.89
N ILE A 451 2.76 12.49 -5.95
CA ILE A 451 3.61 13.68 -6.14
C ILE A 451 2.82 14.97 -6.42
N GLU A 452 1.64 14.87 -7.05
CA GLU A 452 0.75 16.00 -7.26
C GLU A 452 0.13 16.45 -5.94
N TRP A 453 -0.30 15.50 -5.10
CA TRP A 453 -0.71 15.79 -3.72
C TRP A 453 0.44 16.38 -2.91
N TYR A 454 1.65 15.80 -2.98
CA TYR A 454 2.82 16.27 -2.24
C TYR A 454 3.11 17.74 -2.53
N THR A 455 3.17 18.14 -3.81
CA THR A 455 3.37 19.56 -4.16
C THR A 455 2.23 20.46 -3.70
N ALA A 456 0.96 20.05 -3.84
CA ALA A 456 -0.18 20.87 -3.41
C ALA A 456 -0.26 21.04 -1.88
N VAL A 457 0.16 20.03 -1.12
CA VAL A 457 0.29 20.08 0.34
C VAL A 457 1.50 20.95 0.74
N ARG A 458 2.62 20.87 0.02
CA ARG A 458 3.81 21.71 0.26
C ARG A 458 3.57 23.18 -0.08
N ASP A 459 2.76 23.48 -1.10
CA ASP A 459 2.30 24.84 -1.39
C ASP A 459 1.47 25.41 -0.24
N TYR A 460 0.67 24.57 0.44
CA TYR A 460 -0.10 24.95 1.62
C TYR A 460 0.77 25.11 2.88
N GLU A 461 1.76 24.25 3.09
CA GLU A 461 2.79 24.45 4.13
C GLU A 461 3.48 25.80 3.94
N LYS A 462 3.94 26.08 2.71
CA LYS A 462 4.58 27.34 2.37
C LYS A 462 3.65 28.53 2.65
N ALA A 463 2.39 28.47 2.21
CA ALA A 463 1.42 29.55 2.40
C ALA A 463 1.04 29.82 3.87
N LEU A 464 1.16 28.82 4.74
CA LEU A 464 1.10 29.00 6.20
C LEU A 464 2.40 29.64 6.74
N SER A 465 3.57 29.27 6.20
CA SER A 465 4.87 29.77 6.69
C SER A 465 5.25 31.19 6.22
N ASP A 466 4.86 31.60 5.02
CA ASP A 466 5.36 32.83 4.36
C ASP A 466 4.42 34.05 4.50
N GLY A 467 3.31 33.89 5.23
CA GLY A 467 2.32 34.95 5.46
C GLY A 467 1.30 35.12 4.34
N THR A 468 1.30 34.27 3.29
CA THR A 468 0.23 34.25 2.27
C THR A 468 -1.14 34.05 2.91
N ILE A 469 -1.24 33.19 3.92
CA ILE A 469 -2.41 33.06 4.79
C ILE A 469 -2.27 34.02 5.97
N ALA A 470 -2.70 35.27 5.78
CA ALA A 470 -2.58 36.33 6.77
C ALA A 470 -3.57 36.23 7.95
N ASP A 471 -4.63 35.42 7.84
CA ASP A 471 -5.59 35.19 8.92
C ASP A 471 -5.03 34.16 9.91
N THR A 472 -4.74 34.59 11.14
CA THR A 472 -4.15 33.75 12.20
C THR A 472 -5.08 32.63 12.68
N GLU A 473 -6.40 32.76 12.54
CA GLU A 473 -7.33 31.69 12.88
C GLU A 473 -7.18 30.48 11.94
N ALA A 474 -6.81 30.71 10.67
CA ALA A 474 -6.54 29.66 9.70
C ALA A 474 -5.26 28.84 10.01
N HIS A 475 -4.44 29.25 10.99
CA HIS A 475 -3.27 28.51 11.45
C HIS A 475 -3.57 27.59 12.65
N ARG A 476 -4.68 27.81 13.36
CA ARG A 476 -5.08 26.99 14.52
C ARG A 476 -5.48 25.58 14.08
N LEU A 477 -5.16 24.58 14.91
CA LEU A 477 -5.38 23.14 14.61
C LEU A 477 -6.81 22.84 14.09
N PHE A 478 -7.81 23.46 14.71
CA PHE A 478 -9.19 23.56 14.23
C PHE A 478 -9.57 25.05 14.06
N PRO A 479 -9.48 25.61 12.83
CA PRO A 479 -9.71 27.03 12.57
C PRO A 479 -11.10 27.52 12.98
N TYR A 480 -11.18 28.73 13.57
CA TYR A 480 -12.44 29.39 13.95
C TYR A 480 -13.36 28.52 14.83
N THR A 481 -12.79 27.82 15.82
CA THR A 481 -13.53 27.02 16.80
C THR A 481 -13.32 27.53 18.23
N ASP A 482 -14.40 27.68 19.00
CA ASP A 482 -14.39 28.24 20.36
C ASP A 482 -13.94 27.24 21.45
N GLN A 483 -13.12 26.25 21.10
CA GLN A 483 -12.79 25.13 21.99
C GLN A 483 -11.91 25.52 23.20
N PHE A 484 -11.29 26.71 23.20
CA PHE A 484 -10.57 27.24 24.36
C PHE A 484 -11.48 27.92 25.40
N ALA A 485 -12.76 28.18 25.11
CA ALA A 485 -13.66 28.92 26.01
C ALA A 485 -14.02 28.19 27.32
N ASN A 486 -13.69 26.90 27.46
CA ASN A 486 -14.11 26.04 28.58
C ASN A 486 -12.96 25.55 29.49
N GLN A 487 -11.72 26.07 29.35
CA GLN A 487 -10.60 25.62 30.20
C GLN A 487 -10.57 26.24 31.61
N GLU A 488 -11.36 27.29 31.90
CA GLU A 488 -11.36 27.94 33.22
C GLU A 488 -12.34 27.33 34.26
N GLU A 489 -13.28 26.46 33.88
CA GLU A 489 -14.26 25.84 34.82
C GLU A 489 -14.11 24.31 35.00
N VAL A 490 -12.90 23.84 35.33
CA VAL A 490 -12.72 22.46 35.84
C VAL A 490 -13.03 22.41 37.35
N SER A 491 -14.32 22.30 37.68
CA SER A 491 -14.78 21.99 39.05
C SER A 491 -15.05 20.49 39.25
N ASP A 492 -14.74 19.97 40.43
CA ASP A 492 -14.73 18.54 40.76
C ASP A 492 -16.07 17.82 40.48
N LYS A 493 -16.09 16.96 39.44
CA LYS A 493 -17.16 15.98 39.19
C LYS A 493 -16.57 14.65 38.69
N PRO A 494 -17.13 13.49 39.07
CA PRO A 494 -16.57 12.19 38.71
C PRO A 494 -16.57 11.94 37.20
N LYS A 495 -15.51 11.31 36.69
CA LYS A 495 -15.38 10.93 35.27
C LYS A 495 -16.36 9.82 34.89
N THR A 496 -17.55 10.18 34.42
CA THR A 496 -18.40 9.28 33.62
C THR A 496 -17.84 9.17 32.21
N TYR A 497 -17.68 7.93 31.73
CA TYR A 497 -17.31 7.67 30.33
C TYR A 497 -18.42 8.19 29.41
N LYS A 498 -18.12 9.25 28.66
CA LYS A 498 -18.91 9.64 27.48
C LYS A 498 -18.45 8.81 26.29
N LYS A 499 -19.41 8.33 25.49
CA LYS A 499 -19.13 7.83 24.13
C LYS A 499 -18.52 8.94 23.28
N SER A 500 -17.71 8.59 22.30
CA SER A 500 -17.11 9.60 21.40
C SER A 500 -18.19 10.33 20.61
N ILE A 501 -17.90 11.58 20.24
CA ILE A 501 -18.82 12.42 19.45
C ILE A 501 -19.16 11.74 18.11
N ARG A 502 -18.22 10.95 17.57
CA ARG A 502 -18.37 10.11 16.38
C ARG A 502 -19.51 9.09 16.52
N GLU A 503 -19.56 8.33 17.62
CA GLU A 503 -20.68 7.40 17.89
C GLU A 503 -22.00 8.14 18.10
N ALA A 504 -21.98 9.27 18.81
CA ALA A 504 -23.18 10.05 19.11
C ALA A 504 -23.84 10.63 17.85
N ILE A 505 -23.05 11.04 16.85
CA ILE A 505 -23.55 11.53 15.56
C ILE A 505 -24.13 10.39 14.71
N ILE A 506 -23.48 9.23 14.68
CA ILE A 506 -23.93 8.05 13.89
C ILE A 506 -25.27 7.50 14.41
N HIS A 507 -25.49 7.49 15.73
CA HIS A 507 -26.68 6.87 16.34
C HIS A 507 -27.84 7.84 16.66
N ALA A 508 -27.77 9.11 16.25
CA ALA A 508 -28.73 10.17 16.60
C ALA A 508 -30.19 10.01 16.06
N ARG A 509 -30.59 8.82 15.60
CA ARG A 509 -31.92 8.53 15.02
C ARG A 509 -32.69 7.38 15.70
N SER A 510 -32.18 6.75 16.77
CA SER A 510 -32.92 5.69 17.48
C SER A 510 -34.02 6.20 18.42
N ASP A 511 -33.85 7.40 18.99
CA ASP A 511 -34.56 7.79 20.23
C ASP A 511 -35.83 8.64 20.01
N LEU A 512 -36.38 8.64 18.79
CA LEU A 512 -37.63 9.34 18.43
C LEU A 512 -38.70 8.39 17.88
N ASN A 513 -39.11 7.41 18.69
CA ASN A 513 -40.47 6.83 18.68
C ASN A 513 -40.74 5.95 19.91
N GLY A 514 -41.64 6.39 20.80
CA GLY A 514 -42.49 5.48 21.59
C GLY A 514 -43.74 5.13 20.77
N SER A 515 -44.44 4.03 20.99
CA SER A 515 -44.55 3.23 22.21
C SER A 515 -45.15 1.83 21.95
N GLU A 516 -44.90 0.87 22.85
CA GLU A 516 -45.50 -0.49 22.93
C GLU A 516 -45.15 -1.43 21.75
N SER A 517 -44.80 -2.71 21.93
CA SER A 517 -45.25 -3.69 22.94
C SER A 517 -44.14 -4.68 23.38
N ARG A 518 -44.40 -5.46 24.44
CA ARG A 518 -43.48 -6.48 25.00
C ARG A 518 -43.50 -7.80 24.22
N VAL A 519 -42.35 -8.50 24.15
CA VAL A 519 -42.19 -9.93 24.54
C VAL A 519 -40.70 -10.35 24.64
N ARG A 520 -40.44 -11.43 25.39
CA ARG A 520 -39.16 -12.13 25.72
C ARG A 520 -38.64 -13.01 24.53
N MET A 521 -37.46 -13.65 24.44
CA MET A 521 -36.20 -13.89 25.22
C MET A 521 -35.20 -14.61 24.24
N SER A 522 -33.89 -14.86 24.47
CA SER A 522 -32.79 -14.19 25.22
C SER A 522 -31.48 -15.01 25.12
N SER A 523 -30.31 -14.37 24.93
CA SER A 523 -28.96 -14.96 25.08
C SER A 523 -28.01 -13.87 25.62
N GLN A 524 -27.31 -14.02 26.75
CA GLN A 524 -26.14 -14.89 27.00
C GLN A 524 -24.96 -14.68 26.03
N ALA A 525 -23.71 -14.45 26.46
CA ALA A 525 -23.22 -13.97 27.77
C ALA A 525 -21.75 -13.47 27.61
N ASN A 526 -21.50 -12.16 27.77
CA ASN A 526 -20.12 -11.64 27.81
C ASN A 526 -19.54 -11.74 29.22
N LEU A 527 -18.54 -12.60 29.41
CA LEU A 527 -17.73 -12.64 30.63
C LEU A 527 -16.52 -11.71 30.48
N MET A 528 -16.61 -10.51 31.08
CA MET A 528 -15.39 -9.76 31.40
C MET A 528 -14.66 -10.46 32.54
N TYR A 529 -13.34 -10.63 32.41
CA TYR A 529 -12.47 -10.91 33.55
C TYR A 529 -11.75 -9.64 33.98
N ASN A 530 -11.67 -9.43 35.28
CA ASN A 530 -11.20 -8.19 35.89
C ASN A 530 -9.88 -8.44 36.62
N GLU A 531 -8.88 -7.56 36.46
CA GLU A 531 -7.60 -7.69 37.16
C GLU A 531 -7.73 -7.25 38.63
N GLN A 532 -7.40 -8.13 39.58
CA GLN A 532 -7.00 -7.76 40.94
C GLN A 532 -6.46 -8.97 41.73
N GLY A 533 -5.60 -8.71 42.73
CA GLY A 533 -5.34 -9.64 43.83
C GLY A 533 -4.03 -10.44 43.80
N ASN A 534 -2.88 -9.80 43.61
CA ASN A 534 -1.58 -10.44 43.86
C ASN A 534 -1.14 -10.27 45.33
N LYS A 535 -1.07 -11.36 46.12
CA LYS A 535 -0.46 -11.41 47.47
C LYS A 535 -0.33 -12.85 47.99
N THR A 536 0.80 -13.15 48.64
CA THR A 536 1.06 -14.23 49.65
C THR A 536 0.83 -15.70 49.21
N GLU A 537 1.65 -16.70 49.58
CA GLU A 537 2.92 -16.73 50.34
C GLU A 537 3.71 -18.04 50.11
N THR A 538 4.98 -18.05 50.52
CA THR A 538 5.87 -19.19 50.92
C THR A 538 5.28 -20.63 50.96
N SER A 539 5.91 -21.70 50.43
CA SER A 539 7.24 -22.22 50.86
C SER A 539 7.58 -23.65 50.37
N ILE A 540 8.87 -24.03 50.48
CA ILE A 540 9.42 -25.35 50.92
C ILE A 540 9.62 -26.54 49.91
N ARG A 541 10.88 -27.05 49.93
CA ARG A 541 11.43 -28.38 49.54
C ARG A 541 11.58 -28.78 48.06
N ASP A 542 12.80 -28.58 47.57
CA ASP A 542 13.82 -29.62 47.29
C ASP A 542 13.37 -31.10 47.25
N ILE A 543 13.85 -31.84 46.23
CA ILE A 543 14.65 -33.08 46.40
C ILE A 543 15.40 -33.41 45.10
N ASP A 544 16.58 -34.01 45.24
CA ASP A 544 17.64 -34.13 44.23
C ASP A 544 17.47 -35.19 43.13
N SER A 545 18.31 -35.06 42.09
CA SER A 545 18.96 -36.14 41.31
C SER A 545 18.07 -36.96 40.35
N TYR A 546 18.52 -37.27 39.13
CA TYR A 546 19.62 -38.21 38.87
C TYR A 546 20.48 -37.87 37.63
N GLU A 547 21.73 -38.33 37.62
CA GLU A 547 22.68 -38.15 36.52
C GLU A 547 22.73 -39.35 35.55
N GLY A 548 23.14 -39.08 34.30
CA GLY A 548 23.84 -40.02 33.42
C GLY A 548 23.06 -40.67 32.27
N LEU A 549 23.72 -41.25 31.25
CA LEU A 549 25.15 -41.15 30.91
C LEU A 549 25.42 -41.63 29.47
N LEU A 550 25.71 -40.70 28.55
CA LEU A 550 26.38 -40.85 27.23
C LEU A 550 25.74 -41.74 26.10
N PRO A 551 26.18 -41.56 24.83
CA PRO A 551 25.74 -42.28 23.62
C PRO A 551 26.86 -43.28 23.16
N PRO A 552 27.06 -43.68 21.88
CA PRO A 552 26.25 -43.54 20.65
C PRO A 552 26.08 -44.85 19.84
N GLU A 553 25.43 -44.78 18.68
CA GLU A 553 25.78 -45.65 17.54
C GLU A 553 25.46 -44.96 16.18
N GLU A 554 26.29 -45.21 15.17
CA GLU A 554 26.14 -44.74 13.79
C GLU A 554 25.33 -45.77 12.98
N TYR A 555 24.66 -45.39 11.87
CA TYR A 555 24.61 -46.27 10.68
C TYR A 555 24.20 -45.56 9.37
N ASP A 556 25.15 -45.55 8.44
CA ASP A 556 25.11 -45.62 6.97
C ASP A 556 24.26 -44.72 6.03
N LYS A 557 24.77 -44.64 4.79
CA LYS A 557 24.14 -44.06 3.59
C LYS A 557 23.96 -45.13 2.50
N PRO A 558 22.96 -44.95 1.62
CA PRO A 558 23.24 -45.00 0.16
C PRO A 558 22.80 -43.69 -0.52
N ARG A 559 23.55 -43.06 -1.44
CA ARG A 559 23.81 -43.49 -2.82
C ARG A 559 22.53 -43.90 -3.58
N SER A 560 21.85 -43.05 -4.36
CA SER A 560 22.23 -42.26 -5.56
C SER A 560 21.85 -42.95 -6.86
N GLU A 561 20.91 -42.38 -7.63
CA GLU A 561 20.78 -42.64 -9.07
C GLU A 561 20.01 -41.53 -9.81
N LYS A 562 20.27 -41.39 -11.13
CA LYS A 562 19.57 -40.50 -12.09
C LYS A 562 19.31 -41.28 -13.38
N PRO A 563 18.11 -41.15 -13.97
CA PRO A 563 17.99 -40.79 -15.39
C PRO A 563 17.11 -39.52 -15.54
N ARG A 564 17.41 -38.51 -16.37
CA ARG A 564 17.91 -38.41 -17.76
C ARG A 564 16.75 -38.34 -18.77
N ASP A 565 16.59 -37.17 -19.37
CA ASP A 565 15.60 -36.84 -20.40
C ASP A 565 15.87 -37.48 -21.78
N PRO A 566 14.86 -37.53 -22.65
CA PRO A 566 15.00 -37.54 -24.11
C PRO A 566 14.47 -36.25 -24.78
N GLU A 567 15.14 -35.79 -25.83
CA GLU A 567 14.87 -34.51 -26.50
C GLU A 567 13.76 -34.55 -27.58
N SER A 568 13.27 -33.34 -27.91
CA SER A 568 12.86 -32.86 -29.25
C SER A 568 12.08 -33.75 -30.23
N LEU A 569 10.98 -33.21 -30.78
CA LEU A 569 10.59 -33.46 -32.18
C LEU A 569 9.76 -32.30 -32.78
N ARG A 570 10.13 -31.88 -33.99
CA ARG A 570 9.49 -30.89 -34.88
C ARG A 570 10.09 -31.08 -36.29
N PRO A 571 9.50 -30.55 -37.37
CA PRO A 571 8.10 -30.22 -37.62
C PRO A 571 7.55 -30.89 -38.91
N GLU A 572 6.26 -30.76 -39.19
CA GLU A 572 5.74 -30.94 -40.57
C GLU A 572 5.00 -29.70 -41.07
N GLN A 573 5.11 -29.46 -42.38
CA GLN A 573 4.42 -28.40 -43.11
C GLN A 573 3.39 -29.02 -44.05
N THR A 574 2.19 -28.44 -44.21
CA THR A 574 1.40 -28.69 -45.42
C THR A 574 0.47 -27.53 -45.79
N VAL A 575 0.81 -26.87 -46.92
CA VAL A 575 -0.08 -26.25 -47.93
C VAL A 575 -1.06 -25.12 -47.52
N LYS A 576 -1.03 -24.05 -48.35
CA LYS A 576 -2.04 -22.97 -48.41
C LYS A 576 -3.24 -23.41 -49.26
N LEU A 577 -4.45 -23.00 -48.90
CA LEU A 577 -5.59 -22.94 -49.83
C LEU A 577 -6.25 -21.55 -49.77
N THR A 578 -6.40 -20.92 -50.93
CA THR A 578 -7.08 -19.63 -51.11
C THR A 578 -8.56 -19.84 -51.46
N ALA A 579 -9.46 -19.21 -50.71
CA ALA A 579 -10.88 -19.10 -51.07
C ALA A 579 -11.43 -17.73 -50.62
N GLN A 580 -12.37 -17.18 -51.38
CA GLN A 580 -12.95 -15.86 -51.16
C GLN A 580 -14.06 -15.88 -50.10
N SER A 581 -14.33 -14.71 -49.52
CA SER A 581 -15.36 -14.49 -48.50
C SER A 581 -16.79 -14.49 -49.06
N PRO A 582 -17.74 -15.13 -48.34
CA PRO A 582 -19.11 -14.63 -48.25
C PRO A 582 -19.45 -14.20 -46.81
N SER A 583 -20.32 -13.20 -46.67
CA SER A 583 -20.72 -12.63 -45.38
C SER A 583 -21.68 -13.55 -44.60
N ARG A 584 -21.44 -13.72 -43.29
CA ARG A 584 -22.39 -14.36 -42.36
C ARG A 584 -22.43 -13.65 -41.00
N LYS A 585 -23.64 -13.33 -40.54
CA LYS A 585 -23.92 -12.79 -39.19
C LYS A 585 -23.56 -13.85 -38.14
N LYS A 586 -22.86 -13.47 -37.06
CA LYS A 586 -22.54 -14.39 -35.95
C LYS A 586 -23.79 -14.67 -35.10
N PRO A 587 -24.04 -15.92 -34.65
CA PRO A 587 -25.25 -16.27 -33.91
C PRO A 587 -25.16 -15.90 -32.42
N ILE A 588 -26.15 -15.16 -31.92
CA ILE A 588 -26.22 -14.71 -30.52
C ILE A 588 -26.30 -15.90 -29.53
N HIS A 589 -26.96 -17.00 -29.92
CA HIS A 589 -27.23 -18.15 -29.05
C HIS A 589 -26.00 -18.84 -28.42
N ARG A 590 -24.82 -18.82 -29.07
CA ARG A 590 -23.63 -19.49 -28.48
C ARG A 590 -23.16 -18.80 -27.19
N ARG A 591 -23.05 -17.46 -27.20
CA ARG A 591 -22.63 -16.70 -26.01
C ARG A 591 -23.58 -16.89 -24.81
N LEU A 592 -24.88 -17.01 -25.07
CA LEU A 592 -25.86 -17.26 -24.01
C LEU A 592 -25.70 -18.68 -23.43
N ALA A 593 -25.52 -19.69 -24.28
CA ALA A 593 -25.29 -21.07 -23.84
C ALA A 593 -24.00 -21.22 -23.02
N ASP A 594 -22.89 -20.60 -23.46
CA ASP A 594 -21.61 -20.63 -22.75
C ASP A 594 -21.69 -19.89 -21.40
N SER A 595 -22.38 -18.75 -21.34
CA SER A 595 -22.60 -17.99 -20.10
C SER A 595 -23.46 -18.77 -19.09
N ILE A 596 -24.56 -19.38 -19.53
CA ILE A 596 -25.39 -20.26 -18.70
C ILE A 596 -24.56 -21.44 -18.19
N ARG A 597 -23.73 -22.05 -19.05
CA ARG A 597 -22.85 -23.17 -18.66
C ARG A 597 -21.82 -22.77 -17.60
N GLN A 598 -21.22 -21.58 -17.73
CA GLN A 598 -20.32 -21.05 -16.70
C GLN A 598 -21.05 -20.73 -15.38
N PHE A 599 -22.27 -20.18 -15.43
CA PHE A 599 -23.10 -19.95 -14.24
C PHE A 599 -23.36 -21.26 -13.46
N PHE A 600 -23.76 -22.33 -14.15
CA PHE A 600 -23.98 -23.65 -13.53
C PHE A 600 -22.70 -24.28 -12.97
N ILE A 601 -21.54 -24.05 -13.59
CA ILE A 601 -20.24 -24.50 -13.07
C ILE A 601 -19.85 -23.72 -11.80
N ARG A 602 -19.91 -22.38 -11.85
CA ARG A 602 -19.55 -21.47 -10.76
C ARG A 602 -20.43 -21.66 -9.52
N ASN A 603 -21.73 -21.87 -9.70
CA ASN A 603 -22.69 -21.98 -8.61
C ASN A 603 -23.03 -23.43 -8.18
N ARG A 604 -22.25 -24.43 -8.65
CA ARG A 604 -22.55 -25.86 -8.45
C ARG A 604 -22.74 -26.25 -6.97
N ARG A 605 -21.96 -25.68 -6.04
CA ARG A 605 -22.10 -25.94 -4.59
C ARG A 605 -23.43 -25.41 -4.02
N ILE A 606 -23.87 -24.22 -4.44
CA ILE A 606 -25.12 -23.60 -3.99
C ILE A 606 -26.32 -24.38 -4.54
N LEU A 607 -26.27 -24.80 -5.80
CA LEU A 607 -27.29 -25.65 -6.44
C LEU A 607 -27.39 -27.04 -5.78
N LEU A 608 -26.27 -27.62 -5.34
CA LEU A 608 -26.27 -28.86 -4.55
C LEU A 608 -26.89 -28.66 -3.17
N LEU A 609 -26.56 -27.58 -2.46
CA LEU A 609 -27.18 -27.24 -1.17
C LEU A 609 -28.69 -27.01 -1.29
N GLY A 610 -29.14 -26.25 -2.29
CA GLY A 610 -30.56 -25.99 -2.52
C GLY A 610 -31.36 -27.23 -2.91
N SER A 611 -30.77 -28.14 -3.71
CA SER A 611 -31.41 -29.42 -4.05
C SER A 611 -31.41 -30.41 -2.89
N LEU A 612 -30.38 -30.41 -2.04
CA LEU A 612 -30.37 -31.19 -0.79
C LEU A 612 -31.47 -30.69 0.17
N LEU A 613 -31.58 -29.38 0.36
CA LEU A 613 -32.62 -28.76 1.20
C LEU A 613 -34.03 -29.11 0.70
N LEU A 614 -34.27 -29.01 -0.61
CA LEU A 614 -35.54 -29.40 -1.23
C LEU A 614 -35.85 -30.88 -1.00
N LEU A 615 -34.85 -31.76 -1.10
CA LEU A 615 -35.01 -33.19 -0.88
C LEU A 615 -35.29 -33.51 0.60
N CYS A 616 -34.69 -32.77 1.54
CA CYS A 616 -35.05 -32.84 2.96
C CYS A 616 -36.49 -32.37 3.23
N ILE A 617 -36.95 -31.29 2.59
CA ILE A 617 -38.34 -30.81 2.70
C ILE A 617 -39.32 -31.86 2.16
N ILE A 618 -39.05 -32.44 0.99
CA ILE A 618 -39.86 -33.52 0.41
C ILE A 618 -39.88 -34.74 1.33
N LEU A 619 -38.75 -35.12 1.91
CA LEU A 619 -38.67 -36.24 2.85
C LEU A 619 -39.49 -35.96 4.13
N MET A 620 -39.44 -34.75 4.67
CA MET A 620 -40.24 -34.33 5.83
C MET A 620 -41.74 -34.36 5.53
N MET A 621 -42.15 -33.92 4.33
CA MET A 621 -43.56 -34.01 3.90
C MET A 621 -44.02 -35.47 3.72
N ILE A 622 -43.18 -36.34 3.16
CA ILE A 622 -43.48 -37.78 3.03
C ILE A 622 -43.60 -38.43 4.40
N ILE A 623 -42.71 -38.10 5.35
CA ILE A 623 -42.79 -38.59 6.74
C ILE A 623 -44.09 -38.11 7.41
N ALA A 624 -44.47 -36.84 7.25
CA ALA A 624 -45.74 -36.34 7.79
C ALA A 624 -46.93 -37.14 7.27
N THR A 625 -47.03 -37.38 5.94
CA THR A 625 -48.10 -38.19 5.32
C THR A 625 -47.98 -39.71 5.53
N ILE A 626 -47.08 -40.16 6.40
CA ILE A 626 -46.97 -41.56 6.88
C ILE A 626 -47.33 -41.66 8.38
N TYR A 627 -47.42 -40.52 9.09
CA TYR A 627 -47.77 -40.44 10.51
C TYR A 627 -49.14 -39.77 10.78
N ASP A 628 -49.77 -39.16 9.78
CA ASP A 628 -51.22 -38.93 9.68
C ASP A 628 -51.94 -40.17 9.10
#